data_AF-G9KPW7-F1
#
_entry.id   AF-G9KPW7-F1
#
_cell.length_a   1.000
_cell.length_b   1.000
_cell.length_c   1.000
_cell.angle_alpha   90.00
_cell.angle_beta   90.00
_cell.angle_gamma   90.00
#
_symmetry.space_group_name_H-M   'P 1'
#
loop_
_entity.id
_entity.type
_entity.pdbx_description
1 polymer ?
#
loop_
_entity_poly.entity_id
_entity_poly.type
_entity_poly.pdbx_seq_one_letter_code
_entity_poly.pdbx_strand_id
1 'polypeptide(L)'
;FVGLGNVWRFPYLCYKNGGGAFLIPYFIFLFGGGLPVFFLEVIIGQYTSEGGITCWEKICPLFSGIGYASIVIVSLLNIYYVIILAWATYYLFQSFQSELPWAHCNHSWNTPQCMEDTMRKNKSLWVTLSASNFTSPVTEFWERNVLSLSSGIDDPG
;
A
#
# COMPACT_ATOMS: atom_id res chain seq x y z
N PHE A 1 13.22 -3.59 9.54
CA PHE A 1 11.83 -3.53 9.04
C PHE A 1 11.77 -2.71 7.77
N VAL A 2 11.76 -3.39 6.62
CA VAL A 2 11.47 -2.76 5.33
C VAL A 2 10.14 -3.34 4.88
N GLY A 3 9.10 -2.51 4.89
CA GLY A 3 7.76 -2.91 4.44
C GLY A 3 7.41 -2.23 3.12
N LEU A 4 6.39 -2.76 2.43
CA LEU A 4 5.81 -2.17 1.22
C LEU A 4 5.43 -0.68 1.41
N GLY A 5 5.02 -0.28 2.62
CA GLY A 5 4.76 1.12 2.97
C GLY A 5 5.95 2.06 2.76
N ASN A 6 7.19 1.59 2.88
CA ASN A 6 8.37 2.41 2.61
C ASN A 6 8.54 2.71 1.11
N VAL A 7 8.02 1.84 0.23
CA VAL A 7 8.16 1.96 -1.22
C VAL A 7 7.23 3.04 -1.78
N TRP A 8 6.00 3.14 -1.29
CA TRP A 8 5.03 4.11 -1.81
C TRP A 8 4.71 5.26 -0.85
N ARG A 9 4.58 5.01 0.46
CA ARG A 9 4.03 5.99 1.40
C ARG A 9 5.06 7.05 1.75
N PHE A 10 6.32 6.65 1.94
CA PHE A 10 7.39 7.58 2.25
C PHE A 10 7.63 8.56 1.08
N PRO A 11 7.86 8.13 -0.18
CA PRO A 11 8.01 9.08 -1.28
C PRO A 11 6.80 9.98 -1.48
N TYR A 12 5.58 9.42 -1.35
CA TYR A 12 4.34 10.19 -1.47
C TYR A 12 4.24 11.30 -0.41
N LEU A 13 4.53 10.99 0.85
CA LEU A 13 4.50 11.97 1.95
C LEU A 13 5.63 13.00 1.82
N CYS A 14 6.84 12.57 1.46
CA CYS A 14 7.96 13.48 1.19
C CYS A 14 7.56 14.49 0.11
N TYR A 15 7.04 14.02 -1.03
CA TYR A 15 6.63 14.88 -2.13
C TYR A 15 5.54 15.88 -1.70
N LYS A 16 4.49 15.41 -1.01
CA LYS A 16 3.38 16.26 -0.56
C LYS A 16 3.79 17.32 0.47
N ASN A 17 4.79 17.02 1.31
CA ASN A 17 5.18 17.86 2.45
C ASN A 17 6.48 18.67 2.20
N GLY A 18 6.70 19.12 0.96
CA GLY A 18 7.84 20.00 0.64
C GLY A 18 9.12 19.25 0.26
N GLY A 19 9.00 18.01 -0.22
CA GLY A 19 10.10 17.22 -0.78
C GLY A 19 11.21 16.96 0.23
N GLY A 20 12.41 17.46 -0.07
CA GLY A 20 13.58 17.31 0.79
C GLY A 20 13.46 18.00 2.16
N ALA A 21 12.64 19.05 2.28
CA ALA A 21 12.43 19.74 3.56
C ALA A 21 11.76 18.84 4.61
N PHE A 22 10.94 17.87 4.17
CA PHE A 22 10.30 16.87 5.06
C PHE A 22 11.32 15.99 5.80
N LEU A 23 12.54 15.85 5.28
CA LEU A 23 13.57 15.03 5.90
C LEU A 23 14.04 15.59 7.25
N ILE A 24 14.00 16.92 7.43
CA ILE A 24 14.42 17.57 8.68
C ILE A 24 13.55 17.11 9.87
N PRO A 25 12.22 17.32 9.87
CA PRO A 25 11.37 16.80 10.94
C PRO A 25 11.38 15.27 11.00
N TYR A 26 11.48 14.57 9.87
CA TYR A 26 11.56 13.11 9.84
C TYR A 26 12.75 12.59 10.67
N PHE A 27 13.95 13.15 10.51
CA PHE A 27 15.11 12.74 11.30
C PHE A 27 14.99 13.13 12.77
N ILE A 28 14.40 14.28 13.10
CA ILE A 28 14.16 14.69 14.48
C ILE A 28 13.26 13.67 15.19
N PHE A 29 12.14 13.27 14.59
CA PHE A 29 11.25 12.27 15.17
C PHE A 29 11.86 10.86 15.14
N LEU A 30 12.68 10.54 14.13
CA LEU A 30 13.37 9.27 14.05
C LEU A 30 14.35 9.09 15.23
N PHE A 31 15.22 10.06 15.48
CA PHE A 31 16.20 9.97 16.56
C PHE A 31 15.59 10.28 17.93
N GLY A 32 14.62 11.19 18.01
CA GLY A 32 13.99 11.59 19.27
C GLY A 32 12.93 10.63 19.78
N GLY A 33 12.26 9.88 18.90
CA GLY A 33 11.15 9.00 19.27
C GLY A 33 11.25 7.60 18.69
N GLY A 34 11.43 7.48 17.37
CA GLY A 34 11.44 6.18 16.68
C GLY A 34 12.53 5.24 17.20
N LEU A 35 13.76 5.72 17.28
CA LEU A 35 14.92 4.94 17.70
C LEU A 35 14.88 4.58 19.21
N PRO A 36 14.56 5.51 20.13
CA PRO A 36 14.34 5.16 21.54
C PRO A 36 13.25 4.11 21.76
N VAL A 37 12.09 4.24 21.09
CA VAL A 37 10.99 3.27 21.23
C VAL A 37 11.39 1.90 20.68
N PHE A 38 12.08 1.88 19.54
CA PHE A 38 12.61 0.63 18.98
C PHE A 38 13.58 -0.07 19.94
N PHE A 39 14.52 0.67 20.53
CA PHE A 39 15.43 0.08 21.51
C PHE A 39 14.71 -0.37 22.78
N LEU A 40 13.72 0.38 23.26
CA LEU A 40 12.92 -0.02 24.42
C LEU A 40 12.22 -1.36 24.17
N GLU A 41 11.62 -1.55 23.00
CA GLU A 41 10.97 -2.81 22.63
C GLU A 41 11.98 -3.97 22.57
N VAL A 42 13.15 -3.75 21.97
CA VAL A 42 14.21 -4.77 21.90
C VAL A 42 14.73 -5.14 23.29
N ILE A 43 15.01 -4.15 24.15
CA ILE A 43 15.50 -4.38 25.51
C ILE A 43 14.46 -5.16 26.33
N ILE A 44 13.19 -4.78 26.24
CA ILE A 44 12.10 -5.46 26.93
C ILE A 44 11.98 -6.92 26.47
N GLY A 45 12.01 -7.15 25.16
CA GLY A 45 11.96 -8.51 24.59
C GLY A 45 13.15 -9.36 25.00
N GLN A 46 14.36 -8.80 24.99
CA GLN A 46 15.57 -9.52 25.41
C GLN A 46 15.59 -9.79 26.93
N TYR A 47 15.19 -8.81 27.75
CA TYR A 47 15.19 -8.94 29.20
C TYR A 47 14.16 -9.96 29.70
N THR A 48 12.95 -9.93 29.15
CA THR A 48 11.89 -10.85 29.57
C THR A 48 12.00 -12.22 28.90
N SER A 49 12.57 -12.29 27.69
CA SER A 49 12.63 -13.50 26.86
C SER A 49 11.26 -14.16 26.66
N GLU A 50 10.21 -13.34 26.61
CA GLU A 50 8.80 -13.73 26.58
C GLU A 50 8.08 -13.14 25.37
N GLY A 51 6.89 -13.68 25.07
CA GLY A 51 6.03 -13.15 24.02
C GLY A 51 5.37 -11.82 24.39
N GLY A 52 4.73 -11.18 23.41
CA GLY A 52 4.13 -9.86 23.56
C GLY A 52 3.03 -9.73 24.63
N ILE A 53 2.35 -10.81 25.03
CA ILE A 53 1.40 -10.79 26.16
C ILE A 53 2.12 -11.03 27.49
N THR A 54 2.85 -12.14 27.59
CA THR A 54 3.48 -12.60 28.84
C THR A 54 4.57 -11.65 29.34
N CYS A 55 5.17 -10.88 28.42
CA CYS A 55 6.09 -9.81 28.75
C CYS A 55 5.43 -8.72 29.62
N TRP A 56 4.23 -8.26 29.26
CA TRP A 56 3.53 -7.21 30.02
C TRP A 56 3.04 -7.72 31.37
N GLU A 57 2.60 -8.99 31.46
CA GLU A 57 2.23 -9.61 32.73
C GLU A 57 3.38 -9.65 33.73
N LYS A 58 4.62 -9.91 33.27
CA LYS A 58 5.82 -9.90 34.13
C LYS A 58 6.27 -8.51 34.55
N ILE A 59 6.11 -7.50 33.69
CA ILE A 59 6.51 -6.12 33.99
C ILE A 59 5.49 -5.44 34.90
N CYS A 60 4.23 -5.46 34.48
CA CYS A 60 3.13 -4.86 35.22
C CYS A 60 1.79 -5.48 34.79
N PRO A 61 1.17 -6.33 35.62
CA PRO A 61 -0.05 -7.06 35.24
C PRO A 61 -1.24 -6.16 34.92
N LEU A 62 -1.25 -4.90 35.38
CA LEU A 62 -2.25 -3.90 34.99
C LEU A 62 -2.22 -3.56 33.49
N PHE A 63 -1.04 -3.63 32.87
CA PHE A 63 -0.83 -3.32 31.45
C PHE A 63 -0.93 -4.54 30.52
N SER A 64 -1.35 -5.70 31.03
CA SER A 64 -1.52 -6.92 30.22
C SER A 64 -2.45 -6.72 29.01
N GLY A 65 -3.41 -5.79 29.11
CA GLY A 65 -4.30 -5.40 28.00
C GLY A 65 -3.55 -4.89 26.76
N ILE A 66 -2.35 -4.32 26.91
CA ILE A 66 -1.52 -3.83 25.79
C ILE A 66 -1.10 -4.99 24.89
N GLY A 67 -0.75 -6.15 25.47
CA GLY A 67 -0.37 -7.35 24.72
C GLY A 67 -1.52 -7.88 23.87
N TYR A 68 -2.71 -8.00 24.46
CA TYR A 68 -3.92 -8.42 23.74
C TYR A 68 -4.32 -7.44 22.64
N ALA A 69 -4.29 -6.13 22.91
CA ALA A 69 -4.57 -5.11 21.91
C ALA A 69 -3.59 -5.18 20.73
N SER A 70 -2.30 -5.39 21.01
CA SER A 70 -1.27 -5.55 19.98
C SER A 70 -1.55 -6.75 19.07
N ILE A 71 -1.98 -7.88 19.62
CA ILE A 71 -2.34 -9.07 18.82
C ILE A 71 -3.54 -8.79 17.91
N VAL A 72 -4.57 -8.11 18.42
CA VAL A 72 -5.73 -7.74 17.59
C VAL A 72 -5.30 -6.83 16.43
N ILE A 73 -4.48 -5.81 16.72
CA ILE A 73 -3.96 -4.90 15.69
C ILE A 73 -3.12 -5.66 14.65
N VAL A 74 -2.19 -6.51 15.09
CA VAL A 74 -1.35 -7.31 14.19
C VAL A 74 -2.18 -8.27 13.35
N SER A 75 -3.25 -8.85 13.91
CA SER A 75 -4.14 -9.74 13.18
C SER A 75 -4.89 -9.00 12.07
N LEU A 76 -5.43 -7.81 12.35
CA LEU A 76 -6.09 -6.96 11.35
C LEU A 76 -5.11 -6.51 10.25
N LEU A 77 -3.89 -6.14 10.63
CA LEU A 77 -2.84 -5.80 9.68
C LEU A 77 -2.51 -6.99 8.79
N ASN A 78 -2.38 -8.19 9.35
CA ASN A 78 -2.07 -9.40 8.59
C ASN A 78 -3.12 -9.66 7.49
N ILE A 79 -4.41 -9.59 7.83
CA ILE A 79 -5.52 -9.76 6.86
C ILE A 79 -5.36 -8.76 5.69
N TYR A 80 -5.14 -7.48 6.00
CA TYR A 80 -4.94 -6.45 4.98
C TYR A 80 -3.69 -6.70 4.12
N TYR A 81 -2.56 -7.06 4.74
CA TYR A 81 -1.30 -7.26 4.03
C TYR A 81 -1.29 -8.50 3.13
N VAL A 82 -1.97 -9.59 3.53
CA VAL A 82 -2.09 -10.80 2.71
C VAL A 82 -2.81 -10.50 1.39
N ILE A 83 -3.85 -9.65 1.41
CA ILE A 83 -4.56 -9.23 0.19
C ILE A 83 -3.63 -8.46 -0.75
N ILE A 84 -2.82 -7.53 -0.24
CA ILE A 84 -1.85 -6.79 -1.05
C ILE A 84 -0.81 -7.73 -1.68
N LEU A 85 -0.31 -8.70 -0.91
CA LEU A 85 0.63 -9.70 -1.42
C LEU A 85 -0.01 -10.57 -2.50
N ALA A 86 -1.30 -10.91 -2.37
CA ALA A 86 -2.04 -11.63 -3.39
C ALA A 86 -2.11 -10.84 -4.70
N TRP A 87 -2.42 -9.53 -4.64
CA TRP A 87 -2.39 -8.66 -5.82
C TRP A 87 -0.99 -8.59 -6.44
N ALA A 88 0.05 -8.37 -5.64
CA ALA A 88 1.42 -8.32 -6.15
C ALA A 88 1.84 -9.64 -6.83
N THR A 89 1.45 -10.77 -6.24
CA THR A 89 1.72 -12.12 -6.80
C THR A 89 0.93 -12.35 -8.09
N TYR A 90 -0.32 -11.89 -8.15
CA TYR A 90 -1.13 -11.94 -9.38
C TYR A 90 -0.47 -11.14 -10.50
N TYR A 91 -0.05 -9.89 -10.23
CA TYR A 91 0.69 -9.07 -11.19
C TYR A 91 2.02 -9.71 -11.61
N LEU A 92 2.71 -10.39 -10.70
CA LEU A 92 3.94 -11.12 -11.00
C LEU A 92 3.70 -12.26 -11.99
N PHE A 93 2.64 -13.05 -11.83
CA PHE A 93 2.33 -14.11 -12.79
C PHE A 93 1.85 -13.56 -14.15
N GLN A 94 1.09 -12.48 -14.14
CA GLN A 94 0.64 -11.81 -15.36
C GLN A 94 1.79 -11.16 -16.15
N SER A 95 2.90 -10.80 -15.50
CA SER A 95 4.05 -10.19 -16.16
C SER A 95 4.93 -11.19 -16.93
N PHE A 96 4.70 -12.49 -16.81
CA PHE A 96 5.41 -13.52 -17.59
C PHE A 96 4.86 -13.70 -19.02
N GLN A 97 3.80 -12.97 -19.39
CA GLN A 97 3.26 -12.97 -20.74
C GLN A 97 4.11 -12.10 -21.68
N SER A 98 4.11 -12.42 -22.98
CA SER A 98 4.88 -11.68 -24.00
C SER A 98 4.39 -10.24 -24.15
N GLU A 99 3.09 -10.04 -24.05
CA GLU A 99 2.45 -8.73 -24.01
C GLU A 99 1.78 -8.56 -22.64
N LEU A 100 1.98 -7.41 -22.00
CA LEU A 100 1.42 -7.17 -20.68
C LEU A 100 -0.08 -6.85 -20.80
N PRO A 101 -0.95 -7.44 -19.97
CA PRO A 101 -2.39 -7.28 -20.12
C PRO A 101 -2.90 -5.85 -19.83
N TRP A 102 -2.09 -5.03 -19.16
CA TRP A 102 -2.36 -3.60 -18.92
C TRP A 102 -1.65 -2.66 -19.90
N ALA A 103 -1.04 -3.18 -20.97
CA ALA A 103 -0.39 -2.35 -21.99
C ALA A 103 -1.39 -1.81 -23.04
N HIS A 104 -2.43 -2.58 -23.36
CA HIS A 104 -3.35 -2.31 -24.47
C HIS A 104 -4.82 -2.29 -24.06
N CYS A 105 -5.61 -1.49 -24.77
CA CYS A 105 -7.05 -1.36 -24.54
C CYS A 105 -7.89 -2.48 -25.20
N ASN A 106 -7.27 -3.45 -25.89
CA ASN A 106 -7.97 -4.50 -26.63
C ASN A 106 -8.29 -5.76 -25.78
N HIS A 107 -9.04 -5.59 -24.69
CA HIS A 107 -9.42 -6.70 -23.81
C HIS A 107 -10.90 -6.62 -23.42
N SER A 108 -11.48 -7.75 -23.00
CA SER A 108 -12.92 -7.87 -22.69
C SER A 108 -13.39 -7.03 -21.51
N TRP A 109 -12.49 -6.66 -20.60
CA TRP A 109 -12.79 -5.84 -19.43
C TRP A 109 -12.71 -4.33 -19.70
N ASN A 110 -12.20 -3.90 -20.86
CA ASN A 110 -11.98 -2.49 -21.13
C ASN A 110 -13.25 -1.80 -21.64
N THR A 111 -13.47 -0.55 -21.20
CA THR A 111 -14.54 0.29 -21.74
C THR A 111 -14.16 0.99 -23.05
N PRO A 112 -15.14 1.53 -23.80
CA PRO A 112 -14.88 2.41 -24.94
C PRO A 112 -14.12 3.71 -24.58
N GLN A 113 -13.95 4.01 -23.28
CA GLN A 113 -13.23 5.17 -22.77
C GLN A 113 -11.76 4.87 -22.45
N CYS A 114 -11.29 3.64 -22.69
CA CYS A 114 -9.88 3.27 -22.53
C CYS A 114 -9.02 3.92 -23.62
N MET A 115 -7.94 4.60 -23.23
CA MET A 115 -6.97 5.20 -24.15
C MET A 115 -5.53 4.80 -23.84
N GLU A 116 -4.83 4.32 -24.86
CA GLU A 116 -3.41 3.95 -24.75
C GLU A 116 -2.49 5.18 -24.64
N ASP A 117 -1.45 5.06 -23.82
CA ASP A 117 -0.49 6.15 -23.56
C ASP A 117 0.31 6.58 -24.81
N THR A 118 0.46 5.69 -25.80
CA THR A 118 1.07 5.98 -27.10
C THR A 118 0.23 6.96 -27.92
N MET A 119 -1.10 6.77 -27.94
CA MET A 119 -2.05 7.66 -28.62
C MET A 119 -2.15 9.02 -27.93
N ARG A 120 -2.01 9.04 -26.59
CA ARG A 120 -2.00 10.27 -25.78
C ARG A 120 -0.84 11.23 -26.12
N LYS A 121 0.30 10.72 -26.59
CA LYS A 121 1.46 11.54 -26.99
C LYS A 121 1.28 12.25 -28.34
N ASN A 122 0.29 11.86 -29.14
CA ASN A 122 0.02 12.50 -30.42
C ASN A 122 -0.79 13.80 -30.20
N LYS A 123 -0.07 14.92 -30.11
CA LYS A 123 -0.57 16.26 -29.72
C LYS A 123 -1.81 16.74 -30.50
N SER A 124 -1.96 16.32 -31.75
CA SER A 124 -3.09 16.70 -32.62
C SER A 124 -4.42 16.06 -32.21
N LEU A 125 -4.39 14.87 -31.59
CA LEU A 125 -5.57 14.17 -31.12
C LEU A 125 -6.01 14.67 -29.73
N TRP A 126 -5.05 15.08 -28.90
CA TRP A 126 -5.28 15.47 -27.49
C TRP A 126 -6.23 16.67 -27.31
N VAL A 127 -6.19 17.64 -28.22
CA VAL A 127 -7.03 18.85 -28.15
C VAL A 127 -8.51 18.55 -28.42
N THR A 128 -8.82 17.53 -29.25
CA THR A 128 -10.20 17.07 -29.48
C THR A 128 -10.68 16.09 -28.41
N LEU A 129 -9.74 15.40 -27.75
CA LEU A 129 -10.01 14.38 -26.72
C LEU A 129 -10.12 14.93 -25.29
N SER A 130 -9.73 16.19 -25.03
CA SER A 130 -9.86 16.76 -23.66
C SER A 130 -11.31 17.02 -23.24
N ALA A 131 -12.27 16.86 -24.16
CA ALA A 131 -13.70 17.00 -23.91
C ALA A 131 -14.35 15.73 -23.30
N SER A 132 -13.64 14.60 -23.25
CA SER A 132 -14.16 13.33 -22.72
C SER A 132 -13.28 12.79 -21.58
N ASN A 133 -13.91 12.21 -20.56
CA ASN A 133 -13.23 11.52 -19.47
C ASN A 133 -12.68 10.17 -19.96
N PHE A 134 -11.41 10.15 -20.37
CA PHE A 134 -10.71 8.92 -20.76
C PHE A 134 -9.93 8.30 -19.59
N THR A 135 -9.86 6.98 -19.57
CA THR A 135 -9.15 6.16 -18.57
C THR A 135 -7.93 5.48 -19.21
N SER A 136 -6.91 5.16 -18.42
CA SER A 136 -5.73 4.44 -18.92
C SER A 136 -5.96 2.92 -18.89
N PRO A 137 -5.29 2.13 -19.75
CA PRO A 137 -5.40 0.67 -19.71
C PRO A 137 -4.95 0.08 -18.37
N VAL A 138 -4.01 0.75 -17.68
CA VAL A 138 -3.55 0.35 -16.34
C VAL A 138 -4.66 0.53 -15.29
N THR A 139 -5.39 1.64 -15.34
CA THR A 139 -6.51 1.88 -14.41
C THR A 139 -7.68 0.92 -14.68
N GLU A 140 -8.02 0.69 -15.95
CA GLU A 140 -9.11 -0.24 -16.31
C GLU A 140 -8.76 -1.68 -15.92
N PHE A 141 -7.52 -2.12 -16.15
CA PHE A 141 -7.06 -3.45 -15.72
C PHE A 141 -7.14 -3.60 -14.19
N TRP A 142 -6.70 -2.60 -13.44
CA TRP A 142 -6.76 -2.64 -11.97
C TRP A 142 -8.20 -2.67 -11.45
N GLU A 143 -9.05 -1.75 -11.90
CA GLU A 143 -10.40 -1.57 -11.36
C GLU A 143 -11.37 -2.68 -11.79
N ARG A 144 -11.31 -3.11 -13.05
CA ARG A 144 -12.31 -4.01 -13.63
C ARG A 144 -11.90 -5.47 -13.66
N ASN A 145 -10.60 -5.75 -13.82
CA ASN A 145 -10.11 -7.13 -13.89
C ASN A 145 -9.51 -7.61 -12.56
N VAL A 146 -8.60 -6.83 -11.95
CA VAL A 146 -7.95 -7.26 -10.70
C VAL A 146 -8.87 -7.12 -9.50
N LEU A 147 -9.46 -5.94 -9.31
CA LEU A 147 -10.34 -5.66 -8.17
C LEU A 147 -11.77 -6.09 -8.43
N SER A 148 -12.22 -6.06 -9.69
CA SER A 148 -13.63 -6.23 -10.07
C SER A 148 -14.54 -5.38 -9.17
N LEU A 149 -14.27 -4.06 -9.13
CA LEU A 149 -14.91 -3.14 -8.19
C LEU A 149 -16.43 -3.20 -8.30
N SER A 150 -17.08 -3.37 -7.15
CA SER A 150 -18.53 -3.30 -7.02
C SER A 150 -19.04 -1.84 -6.99
N SER A 151 -20.36 -1.66 -7.02
CA SER A 151 -21.00 -0.34 -7.04
C SER A 151 -20.79 0.47 -5.75
N GLY A 152 -20.54 -0.20 -4.62
CA GLY A 152 -20.37 0.45 -3.34
C GLY A 152 -20.10 -0.53 -2.20
N ILE A 153 -19.90 0.03 -1.00
CA ILE A 153 -19.65 -0.78 0.21
C ILE A 153 -20.87 -1.60 0.64
N ASP A 154 -22.08 -1.14 0.28
CA ASP A 154 -23.33 -1.81 0.58
C ASP A 154 -23.51 -3.12 -0.22
N ASP A 155 -22.87 -3.20 -1.39
CA ASP A 155 -22.87 -4.36 -2.28
C ASP A 155 -21.42 -4.76 -2.59
N PRO A 156 -20.73 -5.48 -1.69
CA PRO A 156 -19.31 -5.80 -1.85
C PRO A 156 -19.00 -6.84 -2.95
N GLY A 157 -20.03 -7.50 -3.52
CA GLY A 157 -19.90 -8.54 -4.55
C GLY A 157 -20.76 -9.76 -4.31
#